data_AF-A0A9D8EKA4-F1
#
_entry.id   AF-A0A9D8EKA4-F1
#
_cell.length_a   1.000
_cell.length_b   1.000
_cell.length_c   1.000
_cell.angle_alpha   90.00
_cell.angle_beta   90.00
_cell.angle_gamma   90.00
#
_symmetry.space_group_name_H-M   'P 1'
#
loop_
_entity.id
_entity.type
_entity.pdbx_description
1 polymer ?
#
loop_
_entity_poly.entity_id
_entity_poly.type
_entity_poly.pdbx_seq_one_letter_code
_entity_poly.pdbx_strand_id
1 'polypeptide(L)'
;MADILVVKNDFFGGNVKVTGLLSGNDIIQQLNSIKMENYGRILIPECIFNPEGLTIDNIFRESILKYGGGNIFIIPEDGKSLAGEFARAGL
;
A
#
# COMPACT_ATOMS: atom_id res chain seq x y z
N MET A 1 12.24 -0.78 -13.54
CA MET A 1 11.36 0.42 -13.55
C MET A 1 10.47 0.36 -12.33
N ALA A 2 10.09 1.50 -11.76
CA ALA A 2 9.14 1.59 -10.66
C ALA A 2 7.91 2.36 -11.16
N ASP A 3 6.72 1.84 -10.86
CA ASP A 3 5.45 2.42 -11.24
C ASP A 3 4.74 3.01 -10.02
N ILE A 4 3.94 4.05 -10.24
CA ILE A 4 3.09 4.65 -9.21
C ILE A 4 1.68 4.10 -9.36
N LEU A 5 1.23 3.34 -8.36
CA LEU A 5 -0.13 2.82 -8.27
C LEU A 5 -0.98 3.80 -7.46
N VAL A 6 -1.82 4.58 -8.15
CA VAL A 6 -2.65 5.60 -7.51
C VAL A 6 -3.85 4.94 -6.83
N VAL A 7 -4.04 5.21 -5.54
CA VAL A 7 -5.25 4.85 -4.78
C VAL A 7 -6.11 6.09 -4.61
N LYS A 8 -7.35 6.06 -5.09
CA LYS A 8 -8.32 7.14 -4.86
C LYS A 8 -8.94 6.95 -3.48
N ASN A 9 -8.93 8.00 -2.65
CA ASN A 9 -9.55 7.98 -1.33
C ASN A 9 -11.07 8.14 -1.42
N ASP A 10 -11.77 7.13 -1.91
CA ASP A 10 -13.23 7.18 -2.04
C ASP A 10 -13.93 7.12 -0.67
N PHE A 11 -13.29 6.57 0.36
CA PHE A 11 -13.81 6.59 1.73
C PHE A 11 -14.12 8.01 2.23
N PHE A 12 -13.26 8.98 1.94
CA PHE A 12 -13.49 10.40 2.23
C PHE A 12 -14.00 11.21 1.00
N GLY A 13 -14.64 10.54 0.03
CA GLY A 13 -15.28 11.19 -1.11
C GLY A 13 -14.35 11.67 -2.23
N GLY A 14 -13.09 11.20 -2.24
CA GLY A 14 -12.12 11.38 -3.34
C GLY A 14 -11.29 12.66 -3.30
N ASN A 15 -11.61 13.60 -2.41
CA ASN A 15 -10.96 14.91 -2.34
C ASN A 15 -9.86 15.00 -1.28
N VAL A 16 -9.82 14.05 -0.34
CA VAL A 16 -8.78 13.96 0.69
C VAL A 16 -7.55 13.25 0.12
N LYS A 17 -6.39 13.91 0.14
CA LYS A 17 -5.16 13.46 -0.53
C LYS A 17 -4.04 13.03 0.41
N VAL A 18 -4.27 13.01 1.72
CA VAL A 18 -3.24 12.61 2.69
C VAL A 18 -3.17 11.09 2.79
N THR A 19 -1.96 10.55 2.72
CA THR A 19 -1.70 9.09 2.68
C THR A 19 -2.22 8.37 3.92
N GLY A 20 -2.01 8.94 5.11
CA GLY A 20 -2.43 8.33 6.38
C GLY A 20 -3.94 8.22 6.58
N LEU A 21 -4.75 8.76 5.66
CA LEU A 21 -6.22 8.63 5.67
C LEU A 21 -6.74 7.74 4.54
N LEU A 22 -5.89 6.94 3.89
CA LEU A 22 -6.34 5.92 2.96
C LEU A 22 -7.05 4.80 3.73
N SER A 23 -8.20 4.38 3.22
CA SER A 23 -8.92 3.22 3.74
C SER A 23 -8.30 1.92 3.23
N GLY A 24 -8.37 0.86 4.02
CA GLY A 24 -8.00 -0.47 3.57
C GLY A 24 -8.84 -0.93 2.40
N ASN A 25 -10.13 -0.57 2.36
CA ASN A 25 -11.02 -0.93 1.26
C ASN A 25 -10.62 -0.27 -0.06
N ASP A 26 -10.20 1.00 -0.05
CA ASP A 26 -9.71 1.69 -1.26
C ASP A 26 -8.41 1.04 -1.78
N ILE A 27 -7.50 0.66 -0.87
CA ILE A 27 -6.27 -0.05 -1.21
C ILE A 27 -6.59 -1.42 -1.85
N ILE A 28 -7.48 -2.21 -1.22
CA ILE A 28 -7.87 -3.53 -1.72
C ILE A 28 -8.54 -3.42 -3.09
N GLN A 29 -9.42 -2.44 -3.29
CA GLN A 29 -10.04 -2.19 -4.59
C GLN A 29 -8.99 -1.85 -5.66
N GLN A 30 -8.02 -1.00 -5.34
CA GLN A 30 -6.94 -0.68 -6.27
C GLN A 30 -6.10 -1.91 -6.61
N LEU A 31 -5.75 -2.74 -5.63
CA LEU A 31 -5.01 -3.99 -5.83
C LEU A 31 -5.79 -4.98 -6.72
N ASN A 32 -7.11 -5.07 -6.55
CA ASN A 32 -7.97 -5.91 -7.39
C ASN A 32 -8.14 -5.37 -8.82
N SER A 33 -7.86 -4.09 -9.05
CA SER A 33 -8.00 -3.44 -10.37
C SER A 33 -6.76 -3.60 -11.26
N ILE A 34 -5.65 -4.10 -10.71
CA ILE A 34 -4.37 -4.26 -11.42
C ILE A 34 -4.00 -5.74 -11.61
N LYS A 35 -3.16 -6.00 -12.61
CA LYS A 35 -2.54 -7.32 -12.82
C LYS A 35 -1.36 -7.47 -11.88
N MET A 36 -1.60 -8.04 -10.70
CA MET A 36 -0.61 -8.20 -9.64
C MET A 36 0.64 -8.97 -10.10
N GLU A 37 0.48 -9.90 -11.04
CA GLU A 37 1.56 -10.68 -11.65
C GLU A 37 2.59 -9.84 -12.42
N ASN A 38 2.25 -8.60 -12.79
CA ASN A 38 3.18 -7.68 -13.43
C ASN A 38 4.16 -7.03 -12.43
N TYR A 39 3.92 -7.16 -11.13
CA TYR A 39 4.69 -6.46 -10.10
C TYR A 39 5.40 -7.47 -9.19
N GLY A 40 6.74 -7.44 -9.20
CA GLY A 40 7.54 -8.28 -8.30
C GLY A 40 7.51 -7.82 -6.84
N ARG A 41 7.29 -6.52 -6.60
CA ARG A 41 7.16 -5.91 -5.27
C ARG A 41 6.17 -4.76 -5.34
N ILE A 42 5.20 -4.73 -4.43
CA ILE A 42 4.27 -3.61 -4.23
C ILE A 42 4.51 -3.07 -2.83
N LEU A 43 4.84 -1.79 -2.74
CA LEU A 43 5.21 -1.14 -1.49
C LEU A 43 4.04 -0.29 -0.98
N ILE A 44 3.66 -0.50 0.28
CA ILE A 44 2.59 0.25 0.96
C ILE A 44 3.20 1.02 2.15
N PRO A 45 2.91 2.32 2.30
CA PRO A 45 3.33 3.11 3.45
C PRO A 45 2.78 2.57 4.79
N GLU A 46 3.61 2.48 5.82
CA GLU A 46 3.24 2.09 7.18
C GLU A 46 2.30 3.09 7.87
N CYS A 47 2.41 4.39 7.59
CA CYS A 47 1.64 5.48 8.18
C CYS A 47 0.11 5.41 7.93
N ILE A 48 -0.34 4.50 7.06
CA ILE A 48 -1.76 4.22 6.83
C ILE A 48 -2.37 3.49 8.04
N PHE A 49 -1.55 2.76 8.78
CA PHE A 49 -1.99 1.95 9.92
C PHE A 49 -1.77 2.68 11.24
N ASN A 50 -2.73 2.52 12.15
CA ASN A 50 -2.59 2.94 13.54
C ASN A 50 -1.69 1.96 14.33
N PRO A 51 -1.37 2.24 15.62
CA PRO A 51 -0.54 1.35 16.43
C PRO A 51 -1.06 -0.09 16.57
N GLU A 52 -2.37 -0.29 16.44
CA GLU A 52 -3.02 -1.60 16.44
C GLU A 52 -2.95 -2.32 15.07
N GLY A 53 -2.37 -1.69 14.04
CA GLY A 53 -2.25 -2.25 12.70
C GLY A 53 -3.51 -2.11 11.84
N LEU A 54 -4.43 -1.23 12.22
CA LEU A 54 -5.69 -0.97 11.53
C LEU A 54 -5.62 0.28 10.67
N THR A 55 -6.24 0.21 9.50
CA THR A 55 -6.58 1.37 8.67
C THR A 55 -7.79 2.12 9.23
N ILE A 56 -8.10 3.30 8.68
CA ILE A 56 -9.18 4.18 9.17
C ILE A 56 -10.59 3.54 9.14
N ASP A 57 -10.81 2.56 8.26
CA ASP A 57 -12.04 1.78 8.12
C ASP A 57 -11.98 0.43 8.84
N ASN A 58 -11.05 0.27 9.80
CA ASN A 58 -10.88 -0.92 10.65
C ASN A 58 -10.45 -2.19 9.91
N ILE A 59 -9.69 -2.07 8.82
CA ILE A 59 -9.08 -3.22 8.16
C ILE A 59 -7.65 -3.41 8.68
N PHE A 60 -7.37 -4.61 9.18
CA PHE A 60 -6.03 -5.03 9.60
C PHE A 60 -5.06 -5.11 8.43
N ARG A 61 -3.83 -4.66 8.61
CA ARG A 61 -2.76 -4.78 7.61
C ARG A 61 -2.55 -6.21 7.11
N GLU A 62 -2.73 -7.21 7.96
CA GLU A 62 -2.62 -8.63 7.62
C GLU A 62 -3.70 -9.04 6.60
N SER A 63 -4.85 -8.34 6.58
CA SER A 63 -5.88 -8.56 5.57
C SER A 63 -5.42 -8.04 4.21
N ILE A 64 -4.71 -6.92 4.15
CA ILE A 64 -4.13 -6.36 2.92
C ILE A 64 -2.97 -7.23 2.41
N LEU A 65 -2.09 -7.70 3.30
CA LEU A 65 -0.95 -8.55 2.94
C LEU A 65 -1.36 -9.93 2.38
N LYS A 66 -2.59 -10.38 2.67
CA LYS A 66 -3.15 -11.60 2.04
C LYS A 66 -3.48 -11.39 0.55
N TYR A 67 -3.61 -10.15 0.10
CA TYR A 67 -3.71 -9.83 -1.32
C TYR A 67 -2.30 -9.86 -1.95
N GLY A 68 -2.23 -10.19 -3.24
CA GLY A 68 -0.96 -10.12 -3.99
C GLY A 68 -0.03 -11.32 -3.88
N GLY A 69 -0.46 -12.45 -3.31
CA GLY A 69 0.35 -13.68 -3.38
C GLY A 69 1.75 -13.54 -2.75
N GLY A 70 1.91 -12.65 -1.75
CA GLY A 70 3.16 -12.45 -1.02
C GLY A 70 4.11 -11.40 -1.59
N ASN A 71 3.70 -10.61 -2.60
CA ASN A 71 4.52 -9.54 -3.18
C ASN A 71 4.26 -8.13 -2.57
N ILE A 72 3.38 -8.03 -1.57
CA ILE A 72 3.07 -6.77 -0.90
C ILE A 72 3.95 -6.60 0.34
N PHE A 73 4.58 -5.44 0.48
CA PHE A 73 5.44 -5.09 1.58
C PHE A 73 5.01 -3.76 2.18
N ILE A 74 4.82 -3.74 3.50
CA ILE A 74 4.60 -2.49 4.24
C ILE A 74 5.96 -1.94 4.65
N ILE A 75 6.23 -0.67 4.35
CA ILE A 75 7.50 -0.03 4.62
C ILE A 75 7.33 1.32 5.33
N PRO A 76 8.27 1.72 6.21
CA PRO A 76 8.28 3.06 6.76
C PRO A 76 8.52 4.13 5.69
N GLU A 77 8.04 5.35 5.92
CA GLU A 77 8.16 6.51 5.01
C GLU A 77 9.53 7.18 5.08
N ASP A 78 10.60 6.40 5.20
CA ASP A 78 11.97 6.90 5.21
C ASP A 78 12.74 6.49 3.94
N GLY A 79 13.70 7.34 3.55
CA GLY A 79 14.47 7.14 2.31
C GLY A 79 15.34 5.89 2.34
N LYS A 80 15.80 5.43 3.51
CA LYS A 80 16.64 4.23 3.63
C LYS A 80 15.82 2.97 3.38
N SER A 81 14.62 2.90 3.94
CA SER A 81 13.66 1.81 3.72
C SER A 81 13.28 1.72 2.24
N LEU A 82 12.92 2.85 1.61
CA LEU A 82 12.59 2.88 0.19
C LEU A 82 13.78 2.47 -0.71
N ALA A 83 14.96 3.06 -0.51
CA ALA A 83 16.16 2.71 -1.28
C ALA A 83 16.56 1.24 -1.10
N GLY A 84 16.35 0.68 0.11
CA GLY A 84 16.57 -0.73 0.39
C GLY A 84 15.68 -1.65 -0.45
N GLU A 85 14.40 -1.29 -0.62
CA GLU A 85 13.47 -2.05 -1.45
C GLU A 85 13.82 -1.98 -2.94
N PHE A 86 14.31 -0.83 -3.42
CA PHE A 86 14.80 -0.69 -4.79
C PHE A 86 16.03 -1.57 -5.04
N ALA A 87 17.00 -1.57 -4.12
CA ALA A 87 18.16 -2.45 -4.22
C ALA A 87 17.76 -3.95 -4.23
N ARG A 88 16.75 -4.34 -3.44
CA ARG A 88 16.20 -5.73 -3.45
C ARG A 88 15.50 -6.07 -4.75
N ALA A 89 14.89 -5.08 -5.40
CA ALA A 89 14.24 -5.22 -6.70
C ALA A 89 15.25 -5.20 -7.88
N GLY A 90 16.54 -4.94 -7.63
CA GLY A 90 17.55 -4.79 -8.68
C GLY A 90 17.40 -3.49 -9.48
N LEU A 91 16.84 -2.44 -8.86
CA LEU A 91 16.69 -1.09 -9.42
C LEU A 91 17.86 -0.18 -9.04
#